data_AF-A0A3D5NR12-F1
#
_entry.id   AF-A0A3D5NR12-F1
#
_cell.length_a   1.000
_cell.length_b   1.000
_cell.length_c   1.000
_cell.angle_alpha   90.00
_cell.angle_beta   90.00
_cell.angle_gamma   90.00
#
_symmetry.space_group_name_H-M   'P 1'
#
loop_
_entity.id
_entity.type
_entity.pdbx_description
1 polymer ?
#
loop_
_entity_poly.entity_id
_entity_poly.type
_entity_poly.pdbx_seq_one_letter_code
_entity_poly.pdbx_strand_id
1 'polypeptide(L)' 'DGVLFSGDVLFQNSVGRTDLPGGDMDELLTSIRNKLLILPDNTRVMPGHGPETTIGMEKAFNGYLR' A
#
# COMPACT_ATOMS: atom_id res chain seq x y z
N ASP A 1 -13.97 12.12 0.19
CA ASP A 1 -12.92 11.67 1.12
C ASP A 1 -13.19 10.26 1.58
N GLY A 2 -12.16 9.41 1.57
CA GLY A 2 -12.25 8.00 1.93
C GLY A 2 -11.10 7.57 2.83
N VAL A 3 -11.31 6.48 3.58
CA VAL A 3 -10.30 5.85 4.43
C VAL A 3 -10.11 4.42 3.95
N LEU A 4 -8.85 4.05 3.69
CA LEU A 4 -8.42 2.70 3.36
C LEU A 4 -7.75 2.07 4.59
N PHE A 5 -8.31 0.98 5.10
CA PHE A 5 -7.64 0.12 6.07
C PHE A 5 -6.84 -0.93 5.30
N SER A 6 -5.52 -0.74 5.17
CA SER A 6 -4.67 -1.58 4.30
C SER A 6 -4.18 -2.86 4.97
N GLY A 7 -4.29 -2.98 6.31
CA GLY A 7 -3.69 -4.09 7.04
C GLY A 7 -2.20 -4.17 6.78
N ASP A 8 -1.70 -5.35 6.38
CA ASP A 8 -0.29 -5.57 6.09
C ASP A 8 0.06 -5.47 4.59
N VAL A 9 -0.79 -4.83 3.77
CA VAL A 9 -0.56 -4.70 2.33
C VAL A 9 0.33 -3.49 1.99
N LEU A 10 -0.06 -2.30 2.47
CA LEU A 10 0.58 -1.03 2.13
C LEU A 10 0.86 -0.23 3.40
N PHE A 11 2.12 0.21 3.54
CA PHE A 11 2.63 1.00 4.67
C PHE A 11 3.26 2.29 4.15
N GLN A 12 3.56 3.24 5.03
CA GLN A 12 4.31 4.44 4.65
C GLN A 12 5.68 4.07 4.06
N ASN A 13 5.89 4.39 2.79
CA ASN A 13 7.12 4.11 2.02
C ASN A 13 7.57 2.63 2.02
N SER A 14 6.65 1.69 2.28
CA SER A 14 6.94 0.25 2.30
C SER A 14 5.71 -0.59 1.94
N VAL A 15 5.85 -1.91 1.82
CA VAL A 15 4.78 -2.87 1.52
C VAL A 15 4.91 -4.10 2.42
N GLY A 16 3.86 -4.94 2.44
CA GLY A 16 3.89 -6.24 3.11
C GLY A 16 5.09 -7.11 2.74
N ARG A 17 5.60 -7.86 3.71
CA ARG A 17 6.58 -8.91 3.43
C ARG A 17 5.91 -10.10 2.75
N THR A 18 6.63 -10.77 1.86
CA THR A 18 6.11 -11.90 1.08
C THR A 18 7.00 -13.14 1.16
N ASP A 19 7.95 -13.16 2.09
CA ASP A 19 8.91 -14.25 2.30
C ASP A 19 8.37 -15.37 3.22
N LEU A 20 7.12 -15.26 3.68
CA LEU A 20 6.41 -16.31 4.43
C LEU A 20 5.67 -17.25 3.47
N PRO A 21 5.32 -18.49 3.91
CA PRO A 21 4.57 -19.43 3.06
C PRO A 21 3.28 -18.82 2.50
N GLY A 22 3.14 -18.89 1.16
CA GLY A 22 2.00 -18.32 0.43
C GLY A 22 2.14 -16.84 0.06
N GLY A 23 3.27 -16.20 0.37
CA GLY A 23 3.56 -14.83 -0.09
C GLY A 23 4.11 -14.78 -1.52
N ASP A 24 3.68 -13.76 -2.27
CA ASP A 24 4.15 -13.46 -3.63
C ASP A 24 4.29 -11.94 -3.79
N MET A 25 5.51 -11.47 -4.11
CA MET A 25 5.80 -10.05 -4.26
C MET A 25 5.14 -9.45 -5.51
N ASP A 26 5.12 -10.19 -6.61
CA ASP A 26 4.52 -9.70 -7.86
C ASP A 26 3.00 -9.60 -7.72
N GLU A 27 2.36 -10.58 -7.06
CA GLU A 27 0.94 -10.52 -6.73
C GLU A 27 0.61 -9.34 -5.82
N LEU A 28 1.42 -9.12 -4.77
CA LEU A 28 1.25 -8.00 -3.83
C LEU A 28 1.30 -6.66 -4.56
N LEU A 29 2.36 -6.43 -5.35
CA LEU A 29 2.54 -5.18 -6.07
C LEU A 29 1.46 -4.97 -7.15
N THR A 30 1.04 -6.05 -7.83
CA THR A 30 -0.07 -6.01 -8.80
C THR A 30 -1.39 -5.64 -8.13
N SER A 31 -1.69 -6.22 -6.98
CA SER A 31 -2.88 -5.90 -6.18
C SER A 31 -2.88 -4.43 -5.73
N ILE A 32 -1.74 -3.92 -5.24
CA ILE A 32 -1.60 -2.51 -4.85
C ILE A 32 -1.87 -1.58 -6.04
N ARG A 33 -1.23 -1.81 -7.19
CA ARG A 33 -1.40 -0.97 -8.38
C ARG A 33 -2.85 -0.97 -8.90
N ASN A 34 -3.48 -2.14 -8.96
CA ASN A 34 -4.79 -2.27 -9.59
C ASN A 34 -5.96 -1.93 -8.65
N LYS A 35 -5.79 -2.04 -7.34
CA LYS A 35 -6.88 -1.85 -6.36
C LYS A 35 -6.71 -0.61 -5.49
N LEU A 36 -5.47 -0.28 -5.10
CA LEU A 36 -5.22 0.82 -4.16
C LEU A 36 -4.83 2.10 -4.89
N LEU A 37 -3.94 2.03 -5.88
CA LEU A 37 -3.45 3.24 -6.57
C LEU A 37 -4.48 3.86 -7.52
N ILE A 38 -5.60 3.19 -7.78
CA ILE A 38 -6.75 3.77 -8.49
C ILE A 38 -7.59 4.70 -7.61
N LEU A 39 -7.38 4.69 -6.30
CA LEU A 39 -8.11 5.53 -5.36
C LEU A 39 -7.65 7.00 -5.46
N PRO A 40 -8.50 7.96 -5.05
CA PRO A 40 -8.13 9.37 -4.97
C PRO A 40 -6.90 9.60 -4.09
N ASP A 41 -6.04 10.54 -4.48
CA ASP A 41 -4.76 10.79 -3.80
C ASP A 41 -4.91 11.23 -2.34
N ASN A 42 -6.04 11.87 -2.01
CA ASN A 42 -6.37 12.30 -0.65
C ASN A 42 -6.96 11.17 0.22
N THR A 43 -7.07 9.95 -0.29
CA THR A 43 -7.51 8.79 0.50
C THR A 43 -6.48 8.50 1.58
N ARG A 44 -6.91 8.54 2.84
CA ARG A 44 -6.07 8.20 4.01
C ARG A 44 -5.86 6.70 4.08
N VAL A 45 -4.63 6.28 4.31
CA VAL A 45 -4.25 4.88 4.47
C VAL A 45 -3.92 4.63 5.94
N MET A 46 -4.67 3.72 6.54
CA MET A 46 -4.51 3.25 7.92
C MET A 46 -3.91 1.83 7.88
N PRO A 47 -2.58 1.70 7.98
CA PRO A 47 -1.93 0.39 7.97
C PRO A 47 -2.12 -0.37 9.28
N GLY A 48 -1.85 -1.68 9.26
CA GLY A 48 -1.83 -2.50 10.47
C GLY A 48 -0.70 -2.12 11.43
N HIS A 49 0.37 -1.53 10.92
CA HIS A 49 1.57 -1.16 11.65
C HIS A 49 2.16 0.16 11.15
N GLY A 50 2.83 0.90 12.03
CA GLY A 50 3.51 2.16 11.66
C GLY A 50 2.56 3.35 11.49
N PRO A 51 3.06 4.47 10.95
CA PRO A 51 2.29 5.70 10.81
C PRO A 51 1.29 5.64 9.64
N GLU A 52 0.24 6.46 9.71
CA GLU A 52 -0.67 6.66 8.59
C GLU A 52 0.00 7.40 7.41
N THR A 53 -0.58 7.23 6.21
CA THR A 53 -0.13 7.89 4.97
C THR A 53 -1.33 8.20 4.07
N THR A 54 -1.10 8.61 2.81
CA THR A 54 -2.15 8.76 1.80
C THR A 54 -1.77 8.06 0.50
N ILE A 55 -2.77 7.74 -0.33
CA ILE A 55 -2.52 7.14 -1.65
C ILE A 55 -1.61 8.03 -2.51
N GLY A 56 -1.79 9.36 -2.46
CA GLY A 56 -0.92 10.29 -3.18
C GLY A 56 0.53 10.26 -2.70
N MET A 57 0.76 10.17 -1.38
CA MET A 57 2.11 10.04 -0.82
C MET A 57 2.77 8.74 -1.28
N GLU A 58 2.05 7.62 -1.24
CA GLU A 58 2.63 6.33 -1.64
C GLU A 58 2.89 6.24 -3.15
N LYS A 59 2.06 6.84 -4.00
CA LYS A 59 2.36 6.97 -5.45
C LYS A 59 3.66 7.74 -5.70
N ALA A 60 3.90 8.81 -4.96
CA ALA A 60 5.02 9.71 -5.20
C ALA A 60 6.34 9.20 -4.61
N PHE A 61 6.30 8.55 -3.45
CA PHE A 61 7.50 8.32 -2.64
C PHE A 61 7.80 6.84 -2.34
N ASN A 62 6.84 5.93 -2.46
CA ASN A 62 7.07 4.53 -2.14
C ASN A 62 7.95 3.84 -3.21
N GLY A 63 9.17 3.44 -2.81
CA GLY A 63 10.15 2.83 -3.71
C GLY A 63 9.72 1.50 -4.33
N TYR A 64 8.82 0.76 -3.69
CA TYR A 64 8.29 -0.52 -4.20
C TYR A 64 7.27 -0.33 -5.34
N LEU A 65 6.68 0.87 -5.44
CA LEU A 65 5.59 1.17 -6.37
C LEU A 65 6.04 1.89 -7.63
N ARG A 66 7.35 2.12 -7.77
CA ARG A 66 7.98 2.66 -8.98
C ARG A 66 7.94 1.66 -10.14
#